data_AF-A0A2A2TA13-F1
#
_entry.id   AF-A0A2A2TA13-F1
#
_cell.length_a   1.000
_cell.length_b   1.000
_cell.length_c   1.000
_cell.angle_alpha   90.00
_cell.angle_beta   90.00
_cell.angle_gamma   90.00
#
_symmetry.space_group_name_H-M   'P 1'
#
loop_
_entity.id
_entity.type
_entity.pdbx_description
1 polymer ?
#
loop_
_entity_poly.entity_id
_entity_poly.type
_entity_poly.pdbx_seq_one_letter_code
_entity_poly.pdbx_strand_id
1 'polypeptide(L)'
;MQEYHNIKIIGFDLGHGETALTWVNANNQETTPQSLLINNRKSQITAIAHHPKRGIVIGDIAFQMSDASTFDIAFKNRKFDDKGYQKIITEFVNAIYQHLIATTQINYEDINYFFVGCPSGWWQEEIAIYQQILAASLPNTIVVKESRAALMHAKESSIFTIQELQKSVLVIDIGSSTTDYTLVKGMADTPIDFGHDLGASLIDKEILKNTLEIHRQYRQGKEEIIQLAEYLNENEILQIEEITQLEDIFKQTPLYKNRCELRCRKAKEEYFNFYDLHEN
;
A
#
# COMPACT_ATOMS: atom_id res chain seq x y z
N MET A 1 3.26 36.42 25.25
CA MET A 1 3.77 35.84 23.99
C MET A 1 2.81 34.73 23.62
N GLN A 2 2.05 34.88 22.53
CA GLN A 2 1.26 33.76 22.01
C GLN A 2 2.26 32.74 21.44
N GLU A 3 2.35 31.57 22.07
CA GLU A 3 3.04 30.42 21.48
C GLU A 3 2.26 30.00 20.24
N TYR A 4 2.66 30.53 19.09
CA TYR A 4 2.21 30.00 17.81
C TYR A 4 2.79 28.60 17.69
N HIS A 5 2.01 27.60 18.12
CA HIS A 5 2.33 26.22 17.83
C HIS A 5 2.35 26.06 16.32
N ASN A 6 3.42 25.46 15.80
CA ASN A 6 3.51 25.19 14.37
C ASN A 6 2.50 24.10 14.02
N ILE A 7 1.56 24.41 13.14
CA ILE A 7 0.49 23.47 12.75
C ILE A 7 0.89 22.81 11.44
N LYS A 8 1.08 21.49 11.48
CA LYS A 8 1.36 20.68 10.29
C LYS A 8 0.13 19.87 9.90
N ILE A 9 -0.26 19.98 8.64
CA ILE A 9 -1.28 19.13 8.03
C ILE A 9 -0.55 18.08 7.22
N ILE A 10 -0.73 16.81 7.57
CA ILE A 10 -0.02 15.68 6.99
C ILE A 10 -1.03 14.83 6.22
N GLY A 11 -0.87 14.77 4.90
CA GLY A 11 -1.56 13.81 4.06
C GLY A 11 -0.83 12.46 4.13
N PHE A 12 -1.55 11.41 4.51
CA PHE A 12 -1.00 10.08 4.64
C PHE A 12 -1.79 9.12 3.75
N ASP A 13 -1.21 8.82 2.60
CA ASP A 13 -1.67 7.74 1.74
C ASP A 13 -1.12 6.42 2.26
N LEU A 14 -1.92 5.74 3.09
CA LEU A 14 -1.61 4.41 3.61
C LEU A 14 -2.23 3.38 2.67
N GLY A 15 -1.63 3.06 1.54
CA GLY A 15 -2.16 2.10 0.59
C GLY A 15 -1.91 0.64 0.98
N HIS A 16 -2.59 -0.29 0.32
CA HIS A 16 -2.38 -1.73 0.50
C HIS A 16 -1.00 -2.20 0.02
N GLY A 17 -0.53 -1.67 -1.11
CA GLY A 17 0.74 -2.05 -1.73
C GLY A 17 1.89 -1.09 -1.41
N GLU A 18 1.58 0.20 -1.30
CA GLU A 18 2.52 1.30 -1.09
C GLU A 18 1.97 2.33 -0.11
N THR A 19 2.88 3.11 0.47
CA THR A 19 2.60 4.13 1.46
C THR A 19 3.43 5.37 1.15
N ALA A 20 2.79 6.54 1.19
CA ALA A 20 3.44 7.83 1.02
C ALA A 20 2.85 8.88 1.97
N LEU A 21 3.68 9.86 2.35
CA LEU A 21 3.25 10.96 3.19
C LEU A 21 3.71 12.30 2.62
N THR A 22 2.83 13.29 2.69
CA THR A 22 3.13 14.69 2.37
C THR A 22 2.67 15.59 3.50
N TRP A 23 3.20 16.80 3.57
CA TRP A 23 2.78 17.77 4.57
C TRP A 23 2.78 19.20 4.03
N VAL A 24 1.95 20.04 4.64
CA VAL A 24 1.92 21.50 4.45
C VAL A 24 1.88 22.18 5.82
N ASN A 25 2.36 23.42 5.87
CA ASN A 25 2.24 24.25 7.07
C ASN A 25 0.91 25.01 7.02
N ALA A 26 0.02 24.78 7.99
CA ALA A 26 -1.29 25.44 7.98
C ALA A 26 -1.18 26.97 8.15
N ASN A 27 -0.07 27.46 8.72
CA ASN A 27 0.18 28.89 8.90
C ASN A 27 0.70 29.57 7.62
N ASN A 28 1.01 28.81 6.56
CA ASN A 28 1.52 29.34 5.30
C ASN A 28 0.63 28.93 4.12
N GLN A 29 -0.13 29.89 3.59
CA GLN A 29 -1.08 29.65 2.50
C GLN A 29 -0.42 29.37 1.14
N GLU A 30 0.87 29.68 0.97
CA GLU A 30 1.57 29.53 -0.31
C GLU A 30 2.46 28.27 -0.40
N THR A 31 2.42 27.37 0.59
CA THR A 31 3.29 26.18 0.57
C THR A 31 2.75 25.06 -0.32
N THR A 32 3.53 24.68 -1.32
CA THR A 32 3.38 23.41 -2.04
C THR A 32 3.58 22.24 -1.09
N PRO A 33 2.80 21.14 -1.20
CA PRO A 33 3.00 19.94 -0.39
C PRO A 33 4.43 19.40 -0.48
N GLN A 34 5.04 19.15 0.68
CA GLN A 34 6.39 18.58 0.80
C GLN A 34 6.31 17.11 1.18
N SER A 35 7.12 16.25 0.57
CA SER A 35 7.16 14.82 0.91
C SER A 35 7.83 14.60 2.27
N LEU A 36 7.22 13.74 3.09
CA LEU A 36 7.86 13.12 4.24
C LEU A 36 8.48 11.80 3.80
N LEU A 37 9.76 11.60 4.10
CA LEU A 37 10.53 10.47 3.62
C LEU A 37 10.49 9.34 4.64
N ILE A 38 10.28 8.11 4.15
CA ILE A 38 10.47 6.88 4.92
C ILE A 38 11.67 6.16 4.32
N ASN A 39 12.71 5.93 5.12
CA ASN A 39 13.99 5.35 4.66
C ASN A 39 14.53 6.05 3.39
N ASN A 40 14.52 7.39 3.38
CA ASN A 40 14.98 8.23 2.27
C ASN A 40 14.20 8.08 0.94
N ARG A 41 12.98 7.53 0.96
CA ARG A 41 12.10 7.48 -0.21
C ARG A 41 10.77 8.20 0.04
N LYS A 42 10.21 8.77 -1.03
CA LYS A 42 8.91 9.47 -1.01
C LYS A 42 7.71 8.51 -0.95
N SER A 43 7.86 7.34 -1.58
CA SER A 43 6.94 6.20 -1.51
C SER A 43 7.72 4.98 -1.07
N GLN A 44 7.09 4.14 -0.26
CA GLN A 44 7.64 2.87 0.21
C GLN A 44 6.58 1.78 0.07
N ILE A 45 7.03 0.55 -0.12
CA ILE A 45 6.15 -0.60 -0.04
C ILE A 45 5.46 -0.65 1.34
N THR A 46 4.17 -0.97 1.39
CA THR A 46 3.45 -1.18 2.66
C THR A 46 3.84 -2.54 3.21
N ALA A 47 4.96 -2.58 3.92
CA ALA A 47 5.54 -3.79 4.48
C ALA A 47 6.11 -3.53 5.88
N ILE A 48 5.98 -4.52 6.76
CA ILE A 48 6.50 -4.51 8.12
C ILE A 48 7.20 -5.84 8.42
N ALA A 49 8.32 -5.77 9.12
CA ALA A 49 9.06 -6.92 9.62
C ALA A 49 9.37 -6.76 11.10
N HIS A 50 9.24 -7.84 11.87
CA HIS A 50 9.75 -7.88 13.25
C HIS A 50 11.09 -8.59 13.24
N HIS A 51 12.14 -7.89 13.70
CA HIS A 51 13.49 -8.41 13.74
C HIS A 51 13.99 -8.58 15.18
N PRO A 52 14.54 -9.74 15.58
CA PRO A 52 14.93 -10.04 16.96
C PRO A 52 15.87 -9.00 17.61
N LYS A 53 16.75 -8.39 16.80
CA LYS A 53 17.76 -7.42 17.30
C LYS A 53 17.46 -5.97 16.97
N ARG A 54 16.59 -5.71 15.98
CA ARG A 54 16.36 -4.37 15.41
C ARG A 54 14.96 -3.85 15.71
N GLY A 55 14.08 -4.69 16.27
CA GLY A 55 12.70 -4.34 16.49
C GLY A 55 11.92 -4.29 15.19
N ILE A 56 11.00 -3.33 15.08
CA ILE A 56 10.13 -3.15 13.92
C ILE A 56 10.89 -2.44 12.80
N VAL A 57 10.80 -2.98 11.59
CA VAL A 57 11.37 -2.41 10.37
C VAL A 57 10.28 -2.30 9.32
N ILE A 58 10.26 -1.21 8.56
CA ILE A 58 9.21 -0.91 7.57
C ILE A 58 9.77 -0.66 6.17
N GLY A 59 8.93 -0.80 5.14
CA GLY A 59 9.27 -0.49 3.75
C GLY A 59 10.24 -1.50 3.11
N ASP A 60 10.99 -1.05 2.10
CA ASP A 60 11.91 -1.93 1.35
C ASP A 60 12.97 -2.60 2.24
N ILE A 61 13.38 -1.94 3.33
CA ILE A 61 14.36 -2.51 4.27
C ILE A 61 13.78 -3.77 4.94
N ALA A 62 12.49 -3.78 5.28
CA ALA A 62 11.83 -4.93 5.88
C ALA A 62 11.94 -6.18 4.98
N PHE A 63 11.81 -5.99 3.67
CA PHE A 63 11.93 -7.07 2.69
C PHE A 63 13.35 -7.65 2.61
N GLN A 64 14.38 -6.79 2.76
CA GLN A 64 15.78 -7.20 2.68
C GLN A 64 16.29 -7.96 3.92
N MET A 65 15.56 -7.92 5.05
CA MET A 65 15.97 -8.55 6.30
C MET A 65 15.69 -10.06 6.30
N SER A 66 16.62 -10.89 5.82
CA SER A 66 16.43 -12.35 5.76
C SER A 66 16.20 -13.04 7.11
N ASP A 67 16.68 -12.44 8.20
CA ASP A 67 16.61 -12.93 9.58
C ASP A 67 15.43 -12.36 10.39
N ALA A 68 14.45 -11.75 9.72
CA ALA A 68 13.21 -11.31 10.36
C ALA A 68 12.36 -12.48 10.87
N SER A 69 11.79 -12.33 12.07
CA SER A 69 10.86 -13.30 12.67
C SER A 69 9.49 -13.28 12.00
N THR A 70 9.05 -12.11 11.53
CA THR A 70 7.84 -11.96 10.72
C THR A 70 8.11 -11.00 9.57
N PHE A 71 7.34 -11.15 8.50
CA PHE A 71 7.34 -10.22 7.37
C PHE A 71 5.93 -10.20 6.79
N ASP A 72 5.26 -9.08 6.93
CA ASP A 72 3.87 -8.88 6.53
C ASP A 72 3.80 -7.76 5.48
N ILE A 73 3.02 -8.02 4.44
CA ILE A 73 2.69 -7.11 3.35
C ILE A 73 1.17 -7.09 3.18
N ALA A 74 0.62 -6.16 2.40
CA ALA A 74 -0.77 -6.27 1.95
C ALA A 74 -1.78 -6.39 3.11
N PHE A 75 -1.45 -5.83 4.28
CA PHE A 75 -2.23 -6.02 5.50
C PHE A 75 -3.38 -5.01 5.63
N LYS A 76 -3.38 -3.85 4.94
CA LYS A 76 -4.54 -2.94 4.88
C LYS A 76 -5.71 -3.66 4.18
N ASN A 77 -6.77 -3.94 4.93
CA ASN A 77 -7.98 -4.62 4.47
C ASN A 77 -9.17 -4.27 5.39
N ARG A 78 -10.35 -4.82 5.11
CA ARG A 78 -11.60 -4.55 5.86
C ARG A 78 -11.84 -5.45 7.08
N LYS A 79 -10.83 -6.18 7.58
CA LYS A 79 -10.98 -7.10 8.72
C LYS A 79 -10.84 -6.38 10.06
N PHE A 80 -11.69 -5.39 10.30
CA PHE A 80 -11.55 -4.52 11.47
C PHE A 80 -11.68 -5.25 12.81
N ASP A 81 -12.41 -6.36 12.89
CA ASP A 81 -12.56 -7.15 14.12
C ASP A 81 -11.38 -8.11 14.39
N ASP A 82 -10.47 -8.26 13.43
CA ASP A 82 -9.30 -9.12 13.56
C ASP A 82 -8.21 -8.42 14.40
N LYS A 83 -7.90 -8.99 15.57
CA LYS A 83 -6.89 -8.43 16.47
C LYS A 83 -5.48 -8.41 15.87
N GLY A 84 -5.16 -9.37 15.01
CA GLY A 84 -3.90 -9.41 14.27
C GLY A 84 -3.81 -8.26 13.28
N TYR A 85 -4.88 -8.02 12.52
CA TYR A 85 -4.99 -6.86 11.63
C TYR A 85 -4.81 -5.54 12.40
N GLN A 86 -5.58 -5.32 13.47
CA GLN A 86 -5.48 -4.10 14.28
C GLN A 86 -4.06 -3.89 14.78
N LYS A 87 -3.45 -4.95 15.34
CA LYS A 87 -2.07 -4.92 15.85
C LYS A 87 -1.07 -4.50 14.77
N ILE A 88 -1.10 -5.16 13.60
CA ILE A 88 -0.15 -4.90 12.51
C ILE A 88 -0.29 -3.45 12.00
N ILE A 89 -1.52 -2.96 11.80
CA ILE A 89 -1.75 -1.58 11.37
C ILE A 89 -1.23 -0.58 12.41
N THR A 90 -1.55 -0.78 13.69
CA THR A 90 -1.08 0.09 14.78
C THR A 90 0.45 0.07 14.88
N GLU A 91 1.08 -1.10 14.81
CA GLU A 91 2.55 -1.24 14.85
C GLU A 91 3.22 -0.54 13.65
N PHE A 92 2.67 -0.70 12.45
CA PHE A 92 3.19 -0.06 11.24
C PHE A 92 3.10 1.46 11.30
N VAL A 93 1.92 1.97 11.66
CA VAL A 93 1.66 3.40 11.73
C VAL A 93 2.46 4.07 12.86
N ASN A 94 2.57 3.42 14.02
CA ASN A 94 3.46 3.88 15.08
C ASN A 94 4.92 3.91 14.61
N ALA A 95 5.40 2.87 13.92
CA ALA A 95 6.77 2.85 13.40
C ALA A 95 7.05 4.01 12.43
N ILE A 96 6.09 4.36 11.56
CA ILE A 96 6.18 5.56 10.70
C ILE A 96 6.24 6.82 11.55
N TYR A 97 5.31 6.99 12.50
CA TYR A 97 5.27 8.18 13.34
C TYR A 97 6.57 8.40 14.12
N GLN A 98 7.09 7.34 14.75
CA GLN A 98 8.38 7.38 15.45
C GLN A 98 9.54 7.66 14.49
N HIS A 99 9.52 7.12 13.27
CA HIS A 99 10.53 7.41 12.26
C HIS A 99 10.55 8.90 11.87
N LEU A 100 9.38 9.50 11.65
CA LEU A 100 9.27 10.92 11.28
C LEU A 100 9.75 11.85 12.40
N ILE A 101 9.48 11.50 13.65
CA ILE A 101 10.01 12.20 14.83
C ILE A 101 11.53 12.04 14.92
N ALA A 102 12.04 10.80 14.85
CA ALA A 102 13.46 10.51 15.01
C ALA A 102 14.32 11.13 13.90
N THR A 103 13.73 11.34 12.72
CA THR A 103 14.36 12.04 11.59
C THR A 103 14.06 13.53 11.56
N THR A 104 13.43 14.09 12.61
CA THR A 104 13.11 15.52 12.78
C THR A 104 12.25 16.12 11.66
N GLN A 105 11.51 15.28 10.93
CA GLN A 105 10.61 15.74 9.87
C GLN A 105 9.30 16.31 10.45
N ILE A 106 8.90 15.82 11.63
CA ILE A 106 7.82 16.35 12.47
C ILE A 106 8.32 16.41 13.92
N ASN A 107 7.68 17.22 14.76
CA ASN A 107 8.02 17.36 16.19
C ASN A 107 6.82 17.04 17.08
N TYR A 108 7.06 16.57 18.30
CA TYR A 108 6.00 16.34 19.29
C TYR A 108 5.34 17.62 19.80
N GLU A 109 6.08 18.74 19.79
CA GLU A 109 5.59 20.05 20.23
C GLU A 109 4.70 20.73 19.17
N ASP A 110 4.78 20.28 17.92
CA ASP A 110 3.93 20.76 16.83
C ASP A 110 2.52 20.17 16.95
N ILE A 111 1.51 20.93 16.51
CA ILE A 111 0.15 20.39 16.34
C ILE A 111 0.12 19.70 14.98
N ASN A 112 0.26 18.38 14.99
CA ASN A 112 0.24 17.55 13.79
C ASN A 112 -1.18 16.99 13.56
N TYR A 113 -1.79 17.30 12.41
CA TYR A 113 -3.04 16.72 11.94
C TYR A 113 -2.75 15.68 10.85
N PHE A 114 -3.26 14.46 11.01
CA PHE A 114 -3.08 13.39 10.03
C PHE A 114 -4.39 13.15 9.26
N PHE A 115 -4.36 13.37 7.95
CA PHE A 115 -5.43 13.03 7.03
C PHE A 115 -5.07 11.74 6.29
N VAL A 116 -5.69 10.64 6.69
CA VAL A 116 -5.33 9.29 6.21
C VAL A 116 -6.34 8.82 5.16
N GLY A 117 -5.84 8.39 4.00
CA GLY A 117 -6.65 7.86 2.90
C GLY A 117 -7.31 6.51 3.21
N CYS A 118 -8.57 6.35 2.80
CA CYS A 118 -9.25 5.06 2.73
C CYS A 118 -9.94 4.84 1.37
N PRO A 119 -10.15 3.57 0.96
CA PRO A 119 -10.90 3.24 -0.24
C PRO A 119 -12.31 3.83 -0.24
N SER A 120 -12.81 4.24 -1.40
CA SER A 120 -14.11 4.92 -1.52
C SER A 120 -15.29 4.03 -1.14
N GLY A 121 -15.17 2.73 -1.36
CA GLY A 121 -16.20 1.73 -1.04
C GLY A 121 -16.33 1.40 0.44
N TRP A 122 -15.60 2.06 1.35
CA TRP A 122 -15.75 1.84 2.79
C TRP A 122 -16.94 2.63 3.36
N TRP A 123 -17.70 1.99 4.23
CA TRP A 123 -18.86 2.57 4.92
C TRP A 123 -18.42 3.49 6.07
N GLN A 124 -19.29 4.42 6.47
CA GLN A 124 -18.96 5.38 7.52
C GLN A 124 -18.60 4.73 8.87
N GLU A 125 -19.23 3.59 9.19
CA GLU A 125 -18.93 2.80 10.39
C GLU A 125 -17.53 2.16 10.32
N GLU A 126 -17.15 1.61 9.16
CA GLU A 126 -15.81 1.06 8.90
C GLU A 126 -14.73 2.15 9.01
N ILE A 127 -15.01 3.33 8.43
CA ILE A 127 -14.13 4.50 8.49
C ILE A 127 -13.93 4.94 9.95
N ALA A 128 -14.99 4.96 10.75
CA ALA A 128 -14.90 5.33 12.17
C ALA A 128 -14.04 4.35 12.97
N ILE A 129 -14.18 3.04 12.74
CA ILE A 129 -13.36 2.02 13.39
C ILE A 129 -11.90 2.15 12.96
N TYR A 130 -11.65 2.31 11.66
CA TYR A 130 -10.30 2.51 11.14
C TYR A 130 -9.62 3.75 11.73
N GLN A 131 -10.35 4.86 11.83
CA GLN A 131 -9.85 6.08 12.46
C GLN A 131 -9.47 5.84 13.92
N GLN A 132 -10.24 5.05 14.68
CA GLN A 132 -9.90 4.70 16.06
C GLN A 132 -8.61 3.88 16.14
N ILE A 133 -8.42 2.90 15.25
CA ILE A 133 -7.19 2.09 15.17
C ILE A 133 -5.96 2.97 14.91
N LEU A 134 -6.08 3.91 13.96
CA LEU A 134 -5.00 4.82 13.59
C LEU A 134 -4.71 5.85 14.70
N ALA A 135 -5.75 6.38 15.35
CA ALA A 135 -5.64 7.36 16.42
C ALA A 135 -4.92 6.81 17.68
N ALA A 136 -4.77 5.50 17.80
CA ALA A 136 -3.93 4.89 18.84
C ALA A 136 -2.45 5.24 18.70
N SER A 137 -2.01 5.70 17.53
CA SER A 137 -0.60 6.03 17.26
C SER A 137 -0.40 7.40 16.61
N LEU A 138 -1.40 7.91 15.88
CA LEU A 138 -1.34 9.20 15.21
C LEU A 138 -2.22 10.24 15.91
N PRO A 139 -1.66 11.37 16.37
CA PRO A 139 -2.45 12.45 16.96
C PRO A 139 -3.37 13.09 15.91
N ASN A 140 -4.53 13.61 16.35
CA ASN A 140 -5.46 14.38 15.51
C ASN A 140 -5.76 13.71 14.14
N THR A 141 -6.03 12.41 14.15
CA THR A 141 -6.26 11.63 12.93
C THR A 141 -7.68 11.79 12.41
N ILE A 142 -7.78 12.04 11.10
CA ILE A 142 -9.01 12.13 10.33
C ILE A 142 -8.87 11.21 9.13
N VAL A 143 -9.81 10.29 8.95
CA VAL A 143 -9.84 9.42 7.77
C VAL A 143 -10.69 10.05 6.66
N VAL A 144 -10.15 10.10 5.44
CA VAL A 144 -10.79 10.67 4.25
C VAL A 144 -10.76 9.68 3.10
N LYS A 145 -11.79 9.69 2.25
CA LYS A 145 -11.82 8.85 1.05
C LYS A 145 -10.75 9.28 0.05
N GLU A 146 -9.99 8.33 -0.48
CA GLU A 146 -8.88 8.52 -1.44
C GLU A 146 -9.34 9.25 -2.70
N SER A 147 -10.53 8.92 -3.24
CA SER A 147 -11.09 9.59 -4.41
C SER A 147 -11.32 11.09 -4.25
N ARG A 148 -11.61 11.56 -3.03
CA ARG A 148 -11.76 12.99 -2.76
C ARG A 148 -10.42 13.70 -2.83
N ALA A 149 -9.36 13.06 -2.32
CA ALA A 149 -8.00 13.57 -2.43
C ALA A 149 -7.56 13.62 -3.91
N ALA A 150 -7.86 12.57 -4.69
CA ALA A 150 -7.57 12.52 -6.12
C ALA A 150 -8.29 13.64 -6.91
N LEU A 151 -9.58 13.86 -6.64
CA LEU A 151 -10.35 14.94 -7.27
C LEU A 151 -9.82 16.32 -6.91
N MET A 152 -9.47 16.54 -5.63
CA MET A 152 -8.87 17.80 -5.17
C MET A 152 -7.54 18.06 -5.88
N HIS A 153 -6.68 17.04 -5.97
CA HIS A 153 -5.41 17.13 -6.69
C HIS A 153 -5.62 17.44 -8.17
N ALA A 154 -6.59 16.81 -8.84
CA ALA A 154 -6.88 17.07 -10.25
C ALA A 154 -7.41 18.49 -10.49
N LYS A 155 -8.23 19.01 -9.57
CA LYS A 155 -8.73 20.40 -9.60
C LYS A 155 -7.59 21.41 -9.41
N GLU A 156 -6.70 21.18 -8.46
CA GLU A 156 -5.55 22.07 -8.20
C GLU A 156 -4.50 22.01 -9.30
N SER A 157 -4.31 20.83 -9.90
CA SER A 157 -3.34 20.61 -10.99
C SER A 157 -3.82 21.13 -12.36
N SER A 158 -4.96 21.83 -12.41
CA SER A 158 -5.57 22.37 -13.64
C SER A 158 -5.81 21.32 -14.73
N ILE A 159 -5.94 20.04 -14.36
CA ILE A 159 -6.26 18.94 -15.29
C ILE A 159 -7.67 19.14 -15.87
N PHE A 160 -8.57 19.71 -15.06
CA PHE A 160 -9.93 20.04 -15.46
C PHE A 160 -10.15 21.55 -15.43
N THR A 161 -10.84 22.04 -16.46
CA THR A 161 -11.41 23.39 -16.43
C THR A 161 -12.62 23.45 -15.49
N ILE A 162 -12.95 24.64 -15.00
CA ILE A 162 -14.14 24.86 -14.15
C ILE A 162 -15.43 24.35 -14.85
N GLN A 163 -15.51 24.45 -16.17
CA GLN A 163 -16.66 23.97 -16.95
C GLN A 163 -16.74 22.43 -17.04
N GLU A 164 -15.60 21.74 -16.99
CA GLU A 164 -15.57 20.27 -16.96
C GLU A 164 -15.93 19.73 -15.59
N LEU A 165 -15.55 20.43 -14.51
CA LEU A 165 -15.97 20.10 -13.14
C LEU A 165 -17.47 20.32 -12.90
N GLN A 166 -18.12 21.17 -13.71
CA GLN A 166 -19.59 21.31 -13.70
C GLN A 166 -20.30 20.12 -14.35
N LYS A 167 -19.59 19.26 -15.09
CA LYS A 167 -20.13 18.01 -15.64
C LYS A 167 -20.05 16.88 -14.61
N SER A 168 -20.45 15.68 -15.02
CA SER A 168 -20.23 14.49 -14.20
C SER A 168 -18.80 13.97 -14.38
N VAL A 169 -18.05 13.82 -13.29
CA VAL A 169 -16.70 13.26 -13.26
C VAL A 169 -16.78 11.88 -12.63
N LEU A 170 -16.28 10.86 -13.34
CA LEU A 170 -16.11 9.51 -12.82
C LEU A 170 -14.62 9.29 -12.54
N VAL A 171 -14.28 9.10 -11.27
CA VAL A 171 -12.95 8.66 -10.84
C VAL A 171 -12.99 7.14 -10.74
N ILE A 172 -12.06 6.47 -11.40
CA ILE A 172 -11.83 5.03 -11.32
C ILE A 172 -10.43 4.85 -10.74
N ASP A 173 -10.36 4.35 -9.51
CA ASP A 173 -9.12 4.06 -8.82
C ASP A 173 -8.89 2.55 -8.80
N ILE A 174 -7.87 2.09 -9.51
CA ILE A 174 -7.50 0.67 -9.60
C ILE A 174 -6.24 0.48 -8.75
N GLY A 175 -6.46 0.16 -7.48
CA GLY A 175 -5.41 -0.04 -6.52
C GLY A 175 -4.88 -1.47 -6.47
N SER A 176 -4.02 -1.72 -5.49
CA SER A 176 -3.44 -3.05 -5.26
C SER A 176 -4.47 -4.05 -4.71
N SER A 177 -5.37 -3.63 -3.81
CA SER A 177 -6.39 -4.51 -3.22
C SER A 177 -7.80 -4.30 -3.75
N THR A 178 -8.11 -3.08 -4.19
CA THR A 178 -9.49 -2.67 -4.50
C THR A 178 -9.55 -1.93 -5.83
N THR A 179 -10.72 -1.95 -6.44
CA THR A 179 -11.10 -1.04 -7.52
C THR A 179 -12.29 -0.23 -7.03
N ASP A 180 -12.10 1.08 -6.95
CA ASP A 180 -13.05 2.01 -6.38
C ASP A 180 -13.53 3.00 -7.44
N TYR A 181 -14.80 3.32 -7.40
CA TYR A 181 -15.48 4.20 -8.33
C TYR A 181 -16.14 5.33 -7.54
N THR A 182 -15.89 6.56 -7.98
CA THR A 182 -16.49 7.75 -7.40
C THR A 182 -17.07 8.60 -8.51
N LEU A 183 -18.41 8.72 -8.53
CA LEU A 183 -19.13 9.58 -9.47
C LEU A 183 -19.55 10.88 -8.78
N VAL A 184 -18.98 11.99 -9.24
CA VAL A 184 -19.32 13.34 -8.82
C VAL A 184 -20.21 13.95 -9.90
N LYS A 185 -21.46 14.29 -9.57
CA LYS A 185 -22.41 14.90 -10.52
C LYS A 185 -22.41 16.42 -10.36
N GLY A 186 -21.67 17.13 -11.21
CA GLY A 186 -21.52 18.59 -11.14
C GLY A 186 -20.83 19.04 -9.86
N MET A 187 -21.19 20.22 -9.33
CA MET A 187 -20.63 20.75 -8.07
C MET A 187 -21.33 20.18 -6.82
N ALA A 188 -21.93 18.98 -6.90
CA ALA A 188 -22.62 18.38 -5.76
C ALA A 188 -21.61 17.91 -4.71
N ASP A 189 -21.84 18.30 -3.45
CA ASP A 189 -20.98 17.95 -2.31
C ASP A 189 -21.03 16.45 -1.92
N THR A 190 -21.97 15.69 -2.50
CA THR A 190 -22.19 14.27 -2.19
C THR A 190 -21.89 13.38 -3.40
N PRO A 191 -20.67 12.82 -3.51
CA PRO A 191 -20.36 11.82 -4.52
C PRO A 191 -21.11 10.51 -4.30
N ILE A 192 -21.29 9.74 -5.38
CA ILE A 192 -21.73 8.35 -5.33
C ILE A 192 -20.48 7.47 -5.36
N ASP A 193 -20.25 6.74 -4.27
CA ASP A 193 -19.08 5.88 -4.11
C ASP A 193 -19.49 4.40 -4.10
N PHE A 194 -18.73 3.57 -4.80
CA PHE A 194 -18.82 2.11 -4.73
C PHE A 194 -17.47 1.48 -5.06
N GLY A 195 -17.21 0.27 -4.58
CA GLY A 195 -15.93 -0.39 -4.83
C GLY A 195 -15.99 -1.88 -4.55
N HIS A 196 -15.04 -2.60 -5.11
CA HIS A 196 -14.91 -4.05 -4.98
C HIS A 196 -13.48 -4.43 -4.56
N ASP A 197 -13.34 -5.56 -3.86
CA ASP A 197 -12.05 -6.16 -3.49
C ASP A 197 -11.38 -6.84 -4.71
N LEU A 198 -11.26 -6.08 -5.80
CA LEU A 198 -10.64 -6.46 -7.06
C LEU A 198 -9.47 -5.51 -7.30
N GLY A 199 -8.24 -5.97 -7.09
CA GLY A 199 -7.06 -5.13 -7.29
C GLY A 199 -5.90 -5.89 -7.91
N ALA A 200 -4.84 -5.16 -8.27
CA ALA A 200 -3.69 -5.72 -8.97
C ALA A 200 -2.90 -6.79 -8.19
N SER A 201 -3.12 -6.93 -6.87
CA SER A 201 -2.52 -8.00 -6.05
C SER A 201 -3.04 -9.40 -6.42
N LEU A 202 -4.19 -9.49 -7.08
CA LEU A 202 -4.69 -10.77 -7.61
C LEU A 202 -3.76 -11.31 -8.70
N ILE A 203 -3.15 -10.42 -9.49
CA ILE A 203 -2.15 -10.79 -10.50
C ILE A 203 -0.91 -11.35 -9.79
N ASP A 204 -0.44 -10.71 -8.71
CA ASP A 204 0.72 -11.17 -7.94
C ASP A 204 0.50 -12.59 -7.40
N LYS A 205 -0.70 -12.83 -6.85
CA LYS A 205 -1.11 -14.14 -6.33
C LYS A 205 -1.24 -15.19 -7.42
N GLU A 206 -1.78 -14.83 -8.59
CA GLU A 206 -1.91 -15.76 -9.71
C GLU A 206 -0.55 -16.07 -10.34
N ILE A 207 0.38 -15.11 -10.42
CA ILE A 207 1.76 -15.37 -10.83
C ILE A 207 2.41 -16.38 -9.89
N LEU A 208 2.29 -16.20 -8.57
CA LEU A 208 2.85 -17.15 -7.59
C LEU A 208 2.23 -18.55 -7.77
N LYS A 209 0.90 -18.62 -7.82
CA LYS A 209 0.16 -19.88 -7.99
C LYS A 209 0.55 -20.58 -9.30
N ASN A 210 0.60 -19.85 -10.40
CA ASN A 210 0.97 -20.40 -11.71
C ASN A 210 2.43 -20.86 -11.73
N THR A 211 3.34 -20.13 -11.08
CA THR A 211 4.75 -20.53 -10.96
C THR A 211 4.87 -21.89 -10.25
N LEU A 212 4.18 -22.07 -9.11
CA LEU A 212 4.18 -23.34 -8.39
C LEU A 212 3.58 -24.49 -9.23
N GLU A 213 2.50 -24.21 -9.96
CA GLU A 213 1.87 -25.20 -10.84
C GLU A 213 2.77 -25.57 -12.04
N ILE A 214 3.43 -24.59 -12.67
CA ILE A 214 4.38 -24.84 -13.76
C ILE A 214 5.52 -25.75 -13.29
N HIS A 215 6.11 -25.48 -12.12
CA HIS A 215 7.14 -26.37 -11.55
C HIS A 215 6.62 -27.79 -11.31
N ARG A 216 5.39 -27.92 -10.82
CA ARG A 216 4.74 -29.23 -10.58
C ARG A 216 4.54 -29.98 -11.90
N GLN A 217 4.02 -29.31 -12.92
CA GLN A 217 3.73 -29.91 -14.23
C GLN A 217 4.99 -30.27 -15.01
N TYR A 218 6.03 -29.44 -14.94
CA TYR A 218 7.33 -29.73 -15.52
C TYR A 218 7.88 -31.05 -14.97
N ARG A 219 7.81 -31.25 -13.65
CA ARG A 219 8.27 -32.50 -13.01
C ARG A 219 7.37 -33.71 -13.29
N GLN A 220 6.09 -33.50 -13.57
CA GLN A 220 5.19 -34.55 -14.03
C GLN A 220 5.45 -34.95 -15.50
N GLY A 221 6.34 -34.24 -16.20
CA GLY A 221 6.70 -34.53 -17.58
C GLY A 221 5.66 -34.09 -18.60
N LYS A 222 4.86 -33.04 -18.30
CA LYS A 222 3.89 -32.52 -19.27
C LYS A 222 4.61 -31.90 -20.47
N GLU A 223 4.45 -32.48 -21.66
CA GLU A 223 5.17 -32.11 -22.88
C GLU A 223 5.11 -30.61 -23.22
N GLU A 224 3.92 -30.00 -23.09
CA GLU A 224 3.70 -28.56 -23.33
C GLU A 224 4.53 -27.66 -22.40
N ILE A 225 4.80 -28.10 -21.18
CA ILE A 225 5.59 -27.36 -20.19
C ILE A 225 7.08 -27.62 -20.35
N ILE A 226 7.48 -28.83 -20.77
CA ILE A 226 8.88 -29.15 -21.06
C ILE A 226 9.41 -28.23 -22.18
N GLN A 227 8.60 -27.94 -23.19
CA GLN A 227 8.95 -27.01 -24.27
C GLN A 227 9.14 -25.56 -23.78
N LEU A 228 8.36 -25.13 -22.79
CA LEU A 228 8.51 -23.82 -22.14
C LEU A 228 9.75 -23.75 -21.23
N ALA A 229 10.19 -24.88 -20.69
CA ALA A 229 11.33 -24.95 -19.78
C ALA A 229 12.69 -24.84 -20.48
N GLU A 230 12.75 -24.82 -21.82
CA GLU A 230 13.97 -24.42 -22.56
C GLU A 230 14.44 -23.00 -22.19
N TYR A 231 13.55 -22.19 -21.60
CA TYR A 231 13.84 -20.84 -21.08
C TYR A 231 14.05 -20.79 -19.56
N LEU A 232 13.87 -21.90 -18.85
CA LEU A 232 14.08 -22.00 -17.41
C LEU A 232 15.47 -22.59 -17.15
N ASN A 233 16.23 -21.97 -16.26
CA ASN A 233 17.55 -22.49 -15.89
C ASN A 233 17.35 -23.80 -15.10
N GLU A 234 18.02 -24.90 -15.47
CA GLU A 234 17.85 -26.23 -14.82
C GLU A 234 18.02 -26.16 -13.28
N ASN A 235 18.83 -25.22 -12.80
CA ASN A 235 19.10 -25.00 -11.37
C ASN A 235 17.94 -24.38 -10.57
N GLU A 236 16.89 -23.89 -11.24
CA GLU A 236 15.74 -23.23 -10.60
C GLU A 236 14.53 -24.16 -10.43
N ILE A 237 14.67 -25.44 -10.80
CA ILE A 237 13.56 -26.38 -10.88
C ILE A 237 13.45 -27.23 -9.60
N LEU A 238 12.39 -27.02 -8.82
CA LEU A 238 12.08 -27.81 -7.61
C LEU A 238 11.46 -29.19 -7.94
N GLN A 239 11.67 -30.19 -7.08
CA GLN A 239 11.00 -31.50 -7.11
C GLN A 239 9.53 -31.41 -6.64
N ILE A 240 8.69 -32.39 -6.97
CA ILE A 240 7.26 -32.38 -6.59
C ILE A 240 7.09 -32.44 -5.06
N GLU A 241 7.88 -33.27 -4.41
CA GLU A 241 7.93 -33.40 -2.96
C GLU A 241 8.33 -32.06 -2.31
N GLU A 242 9.31 -31.37 -2.88
CA GLU A 242 9.76 -30.04 -2.42
C GLU A 242 8.68 -28.97 -2.59
N ILE A 243 7.90 -28.99 -3.68
CA ILE A 243 6.79 -28.04 -3.89
C ILE A 243 5.71 -28.25 -2.83
N THR A 244 5.36 -29.49 -2.53
CA THR A 244 4.35 -29.81 -1.51
C THR A 244 4.83 -29.38 -0.12
N GLN A 245 6.12 -29.64 0.18
CA GLN A 245 6.75 -29.15 1.40
C GLN A 245 6.76 -27.62 1.46
N LEU A 246 7.01 -26.93 0.34
CA LEU A 246 7.00 -25.47 0.26
C LEU A 246 5.59 -24.91 0.54
N GLU A 247 4.55 -25.52 -0.02
CA GLU A 247 3.16 -25.15 0.26
C GLU A 247 2.81 -25.31 1.75
N ASP A 248 3.34 -26.34 2.41
CA ASP A 248 3.18 -26.53 3.84
C ASP A 248 4.02 -25.55 4.67
N ILE A 249 5.24 -25.22 4.22
CA ILE A 249 6.07 -24.15 4.79
C ILE A 249 5.33 -22.82 4.71
N PHE A 250 4.66 -22.51 3.60
CA PHE A 250 3.88 -21.29 3.46
C PHE A 250 2.70 -21.22 4.43
N LYS A 251 2.07 -22.36 4.77
CA LYS A 251 1.02 -22.42 5.79
C LYS A 251 1.57 -22.22 7.20
N GLN A 252 2.71 -22.85 7.51
CA GLN A 252 3.31 -22.81 8.84
C GLN A 252 4.06 -21.49 9.12
N THR A 253 4.67 -20.92 8.08
CA THR A 253 5.53 -19.75 8.13
C THR A 253 5.16 -18.77 7.01
N PRO A 254 4.11 -17.94 7.20
CA PRO A 254 3.59 -17.05 6.16
C PRO A 254 4.59 -16.03 5.62
N LEU A 255 5.64 -15.70 6.37
CA LEU A 255 6.66 -14.73 5.95
C LEU A 255 7.33 -15.12 4.61
N TYR A 256 7.53 -16.41 4.36
CA TYR A 256 8.14 -16.88 3.11
C TYR A 256 7.18 -16.69 1.94
N LYS A 257 5.90 -17.01 2.14
CA LYS A 257 4.85 -16.75 1.16
C LYS A 257 4.77 -15.26 0.82
N ASN A 258 4.76 -14.40 1.83
CA ASN A 258 4.72 -12.94 1.66
C ASN A 258 5.94 -12.42 0.87
N ARG A 259 7.14 -12.98 1.09
CA ARG A 259 8.32 -12.66 0.28
C ARG A 259 8.16 -13.08 -1.18
N CYS A 260 7.63 -14.27 -1.42
CA CYS A 260 7.37 -14.77 -2.78
C CYS A 260 6.31 -13.91 -3.48
N GLU A 261 5.19 -13.59 -2.83
CA GLU A 261 4.17 -12.70 -3.39
C GLU A 261 4.74 -11.32 -3.74
N LEU A 262 5.58 -10.74 -2.87
CA LEU A 262 6.24 -9.47 -3.17
C LEU A 262 7.23 -9.57 -4.34
N ARG A 263 7.91 -10.71 -4.52
CA ARG A 263 8.74 -10.96 -5.71
C ARG A 263 7.89 -11.02 -6.98
N CYS A 264 6.74 -11.70 -6.94
CA CYS A 264 5.79 -11.72 -8.06
C CYS A 264 5.30 -10.31 -8.40
N ARG A 265 5.03 -9.48 -7.38
CA ARG A 265 4.68 -8.07 -7.59
C ARG A 265 5.78 -7.30 -8.31
N LYS A 266 7.04 -7.46 -7.89
CA LYS A 266 8.20 -6.81 -8.55
C LYS A 266 8.34 -7.26 -10.00
N ALA A 267 8.20 -8.55 -10.27
CA ALA A 267 8.23 -9.08 -11.64
C ALA A 267 7.08 -8.51 -12.50
N LYS A 268 5.88 -8.38 -11.94
CA LYS A 268 4.74 -7.72 -12.59
C LYS A 268 5.03 -6.25 -12.89
N GLU A 269 5.52 -5.50 -11.92
CA GLU A 269 5.90 -4.08 -12.07
C GLU A 269 7.00 -3.92 -13.13
N GLU A 270 8.03 -4.77 -13.11
CA GLU A 270 9.09 -4.81 -14.13
C GLU A 270 8.49 -5.03 -15.52
N TYR A 271 7.63 -6.04 -15.69
CA TYR A 271 6.96 -6.33 -16.96
C TYR A 271 6.23 -5.11 -17.52
N PHE A 272 5.36 -4.47 -16.75
CA PHE A 272 4.59 -3.33 -17.24
C PHE A 272 5.43 -2.07 -17.49
N ASN A 273 6.47 -1.83 -16.66
CA ASN A 273 7.38 -0.70 -16.87
C ASN A 273 8.29 -0.89 -18.11
N PHE A 274 8.61 -2.13 -18.49
CA PHE A 274 9.41 -2.41 -19.69
C PHE A 274 8.68 -2.05 -20.98
N TYR A 275 7.34 -2.20 -21.04
CA TYR A 275 6.57 -1.83 -22.24
C TYR A 275 6.49 -0.31 -22.45
N ASP A 276 6.41 0.49 -21.38
CA ASP A 276 6.37 1.96 -21.47
C ASP A 276 7.68 2.59 -22.02
N LEU A 277 8.80 1.87 -21.93
CA LEU A 277 10.10 2.32 -22.46
C LEU A 277 10.31 2.02 -23.95
N HIS A 278 9.48 1.14 -24.55
CA HIS A 278 9.64 0.71 -25.94
C HIS A 278 8.55 1.25 -26.89
N GLU A 279 7.59 2.01 -26.38
CA GLU A 279 6.59 2.75 -27.18
C GLU A 279 6.85 4.26 -27.32
N ASN A 280 8.02 4.77 -26.88
CA ASN A 280 8.45 6.16 -27.08
C ASN A 280 9.58 6.31 -28.10
#